data_AF-A0A8D8C0L2-F1
#
_entry.id   AF-A0A8D8C0L2-F1
#
_cell.length_a   1.000
_cell.length_b   1.000
_cell.length_c   1.000
_cell.angle_alpha   90.00
_cell.angle_beta   90.00
_cell.angle_gamma   90.00
#
_symmetry.space_group_name_H-M   'P 1'
#
loop_
_entity.id
_entity.type
_entity.pdbx_description
1 polymer ?
#
loop_
_entity_poly.entity_id
_entity_poly.type
_entity_poly.pdbx_seq_one_letter_code
_entity_poly.pdbx_strand_id
1 'polypeptide(L)'
;DIITGWHKVHGEDVAIIAAFNELVLDLSSSKNVEKVLLAKSIKKSDPYDFMVPWLGTGLLISIGEKWFQRRKIITPTFHFKILESFLEVFNKGADVLIAKLDAHAGKGEFDIYEHVTLYALDSICETSMGVQVNAQDDPNNEYAIAVKQMSTFILRRVFSVLRSFPALFFLYPFAREQKQVIRKLHNFTNSVIDS
;
A
#
# COMPACT_ATOMS: atom_id res chain seq x y z
N ASP A 1 17.58 -10.75 -7.36
CA ASP A 1 17.32 -9.44 -6.75
C ASP A 1 18.64 -8.78 -6.36
N ILE A 2 18.82 -7.49 -6.67
CA ILE A 2 20.12 -6.80 -6.51
C ILE A 2 20.49 -6.69 -5.03
N ILE A 3 19.52 -6.32 -4.18
CA ILE A 3 19.71 -6.15 -2.73
C ILE A 3 20.10 -7.48 -2.08
N THR A 4 19.37 -8.57 -2.38
CA THR A 4 19.71 -9.91 -1.88
C THR A 4 21.10 -10.37 -2.35
N GLY A 5 21.52 -9.96 -3.56
CA GLY A 5 22.88 -10.20 -4.05
C GLY A 5 23.92 -9.50 -3.18
N TRP A 6 23.68 -8.25 -2.78
CA TRP A 6 24.59 -7.51 -1.90
C TRP A 6 24.72 -8.13 -0.51
N HIS A 7 23.62 -8.55 0.12
CA HIS A 7 23.72 -9.22 1.42
C HIS A 7 24.49 -10.54 1.36
N LYS A 8 24.41 -11.27 0.24
CA LYS A 8 25.21 -12.50 0.05
C LYS A 8 26.70 -12.24 -0.06
N VAL A 9 27.11 -11.09 -0.62
CA VAL A 9 28.52 -10.75 -0.85
C VAL A 9 29.12 -9.99 0.34
N HIS A 10 28.36 -9.09 0.95
CA HIS A 10 28.86 -8.14 1.95
C HIS A 10 28.42 -8.46 3.38
N GLY A 11 27.56 -9.46 3.58
CA GLY A 11 27.06 -9.87 4.89
C GLY A 11 25.63 -9.37 5.16
N GLU A 12 25.13 -9.66 6.36
CA GLU A 12 23.73 -9.41 6.72
C GLU A 12 23.36 -7.92 6.74
N ASP A 13 24.28 -7.04 7.10
CA ASP A 13 24.00 -5.60 7.19
C ASP A 13 24.94 -4.83 6.25
N VAL A 14 24.35 -4.03 5.36
CA VAL A 14 25.07 -3.35 4.27
C VAL A 14 24.86 -1.84 4.38
N ALA A 15 25.96 -1.09 4.39
CA ALA A 15 25.92 0.35 4.27
C ALA A 15 26.01 0.76 2.79
N ILE A 16 25.03 1.52 2.32
CA ILE A 16 24.90 1.99 0.96
C ILE A 16 24.98 3.50 0.98
N ILE A 17 25.92 4.07 0.22
CA ILE A 17 25.94 5.52 -0.05
C ILE A 17 25.19 5.72 -1.36
N ALA A 18 23.96 6.20 -1.25
CA ALA A 18 23.12 6.50 -2.41
C ALA A 18 23.51 7.86 -3.03
N ALA A 19 22.73 8.29 -4.03
CA ALA A 19 22.93 9.60 -4.65
C ALA A 19 22.92 10.72 -3.60
N PHE A 20 23.69 11.79 -3.85
CA PHE A 20 23.79 12.96 -2.97
C PHE A 20 24.31 12.67 -1.55
N ASN A 21 25.17 11.64 -1.42
CA ASN A 21 25.78 11.23 -0.15
C ASN A 21 24.75 10.82 0.93
N GLU A 22 23.58 10.35 0.51
CA GLU A 22 22.58 9.80 1.43
C GLU A 22 23.05 8.41 1.91
N LEU A 23 23.37 8.30 3.21
CA LEU A 23 23.74 7.02 3.82
C LEU A 23 22.48 6.23 4.16
N VAL A 24 22.36 5.04 3.58
CA VAL A 24 21.30 4.08 3.86
C VAL A 24 21.93 2.83 4.47
N LEU A 25 21.41 2.40 5.62
CA LEU A 25 21.75 1.11 6.22
C LEU A 25 20.64 0.11 5.88
N ASP A 26 20.98 -0.88 5.05
CA ASP A 26 20.11 -2.02 4.79
C ASP A 26 20.45 -3.13 5.80
N LEU A 27 19.46 -3.54 6.59
CA LEU A 27 19.64 -4.48 7.68
C LEU A 27 18.88 -5.76 7.39
N SER A 28 19.60 -6.89 7.28
CA SER A 28 19.00 -8.22 7.24
C SER A 28 19.29 -9.04 8.49
N SER A 29 20.15 -8.55 9.40
CA SER A 29 20.45 -9.25 10.64
C SER A 29 19.29 -9.14 11.63
N SER A 30 18.77 -10.29 12.10
CA SER A 30 17.63 -10.34 13.03
C SER A 30 17.85 -9.49 14.29
N LYS A 31 19.07 -9.52 14.84
CA LYS A 31 19.46 -8.77 16.04
C LYS A 31 19.42 -7.25 15.83
N ASN A 32 19.81 -6.77 14.66
CA ASN A 32 19.83 -5.32 14.38
C ASN A 32 18.46 -4.82 13.93
N VAL A 33 17.72 -5.63 13.17
CA VAL A 33 16.31 -5.36 12.85
C VAL A 33 15.47 -5.25 14.13
N GLU A 34 15.63 -6.16 15.09
CA GLU A 34 14.94 -6.10 16.38
C GLU A 34 15.24 -4.79 17.12
N LYS A 35 16.51 -4.42 17.26
CA LYS A 35 16.92 -3.18 17.93
C LYS A 35 16.30 -1.94 17.29
N VAL A 36 16.26 -1.90 15.95
CA VAL A 36 15.60 -0.81 15.22
C VAL A 36 14.11 -0.89 15.52
N LEU A 37 13.39 -1.96 15.21
CA LEU A 37 11.93 -2.01 15.39
C LEU A 37 11.43 -1.74 16.82
N LEU A 38 12.23 -2.04 17.86
CA LEU A 38 11.90 -1.76 19.26
C LEU A 38 12.27 -0.34 19.73
N ALA A 39 13.03 0.44 18.96
CA ALA A 39 13.46 1.76 19.38
C ALA A 39 12.29 2.76 19.37
N LYS A 40 12.07 3.45 20.49
CA LYS A 40 10.99 4.43 20.64
C LYS A 40 11.19 5.73 19.86
N SER A 41 12.42 6.00 19.42
CA SER A 41 12.82 7.25 18.75
C SER A 41 12.72 7.20 17.22
N ILE A 42 12.35 6.07 16.64
CA ILE A 42 12.31 5.92 15.18
C ILE A 42 11.17 6.68 14.57
N LYS A 43 11.47 7.28 13.42
CA LYS A 43 10.51 7.88 12.53
C LYS A 43 10.52 7.11 11.22
N LYS A 44 9.37 7.13 10.55
CA LYS A 44 9.24 6.63 9.18
C LYS A 44 10.12 7.46 8.27
N SER A 45 10.70 6.80 7.27
CA SER A 45 11.62 7.42 6.31
C SER A 45 10.89 8.24 5.25
N ASP A 46 11.65 9.06 4.53
CA ASP A 46 11.21 9.97 3.47
C ASP A 46 10.26 9.36 2.41
N PRO A 47 10.35 8.06 2.02
CA PRO A 47 9.36 7.44 1.15
C PRO A 47 7.90 7.59 1.61
N TYR A 48 7.65 7.68 2.92
CA TYR A 48 6.31 7.89 3.44
C TYR A 48 5.75 9.26 3.10
N ASP A 49 6.60 10.27 2.89
CA ASP A 49 6.17 11.61 2.51
C ASP A 49 5.59 11.65 1.09
N PHE A 50 5.95 10.71 0.23
CA PHE A 50 5.40 10.61 -1.12
C PHE A 50 3.93 10.17 -1.11
N MET A 51 3.48 9.56 -0.02
CA MET A 51 2.10 9.15 0.21
C MET A 51 1.24 10.25 0.85
N VAL A 52 1.84 11.29 1.44
CA VAL A 52 1.11 12.37 2.13
C VAL A 52 0.05 13.05 1.25
N PRO A 53 0.28 13.36 -0.04
CA PRO A 53 -0.75 13.96 -0.89
C PRO A 53 -2.00 13.08 -1.08
N TRP A 54 -1.85 11.76 -0.94
CA TRP A 54 -2.94 10.80 -1.08
C TRP A 54 -3.59 10.47 0.28
N LEU A 55 -2.80 9.98 1.25
CA LEU A 55 -3.30 9.43 2.52
C LEU A 55 -3.30 10.46 3.66
N GLY A 56 -2.85 11.69 3.39
CA GLY A 56 -2.64 12.71 4.40
C GLY A 56 -1.68 12.25 5.49
N THR A 57 -1.90 12.70 6.72
CA THR A 57 -1.13 12.24 7.89
C THR A 57 -1.84 11.10 8.61
N GLY A 58 -2.44 10.16 7.86
CA GLY A 58 -3.19 8.96 8.29
C GLY A 58 -2.43 8.03 9.25
N LEU A 59 -3.06 6.93 9.71
CA LEU A 59 -2.43 5.97 10.64
C LEU A 59 -1.08 5.43 10.11
N LEU A 60 -0.99 5.17 8.80
CA LEU A 60 0.22 4.67 8.15
C LEU A 60 1.38 5.68 8.22
N ILE A 61 1.12 6.99 8.24
CA ILE A 61 2.14 8.04 8.11
C ILE A 61 2.40 8.77 9.42
N SER A 62 1.38 8.94 10.28
CA SER A 62 1.53 9.66 11.54
C SER A 62 2.60 9.06 12.45
N ILE A 63 3.16 9.90 13.32
CA ILE A 63 4.18 9.56 14.31
C ILE A 63 3.78 10.07 15.70
N GLY A 64 4.42 9.52 16.75
CA GLY A 64 4.26 9.97 18.13
C GLY A 64 2.81 9.89 18.63
N GLU A 65 2.40 10.90 19.38
CA GLU A 65 1.08 10.96 20.02
C GLU A 65 -0.08 10.88 19.03
N LYS A 66 0.04 11.53 17.87
CA LYS A 66 -0.99 11.49 16.81
C LYS A 66 -1.18 10.08 16.27
N TRP A 67 -0.11 9.30 16.14
CA TRP A 67 -0.20 7.89 15.76
C TRP A 67 -0.86 7.07 16.87
N PHE A 68 -0.43 7.27 18.12
CA PHE A 68 -0.93 6.52 19.26
C PHE A 68 -2.44 6.69 19.43
N GLN A 69 -2.94 7.93 19.39
CA GLN A 69 -4.37 8.23 19.50
C GLN A 69 -5.19 7.53 18.41
N ARG A 70 -4.74 7.62 17.14
CA ARG A 70 -5.43 6.98 16.01
C ARG A 70 -5.39 5.47 16.10
N ARG A 71 -4.24 4.90 16.50
CA ARG A 71 -4.09 3.46 16.70
C ARG A 71 -5.03 2.96 17.80
N LYS A 72 -5.16 3.72 18.90
CA LYS A 72 -6.06 3.40 20.01
C LYS A 72 -7.53 3.36 19.57
N ILE A 73 -7.96 4.27 18.70
CA ILE A 73 -9.33 4.32 18.16
C ILE A 73 -9.59 3.14 17.22
N ILE A 74 -8.63 2.80 16.36
CA ILE A 74 -8.80 1.78 15.31
C ILE A 74 -8.61 0.35 15.84
N THR A 75 -7.71 0.12 16.80
CA THR A 75 -7.39 -1.26 17.25
C THR A 75 -8.60 -2.11 17.65
N PRO A 76 -9.65 -1.59 18.31
CA PRO A 76 -10.85 -2.36 18.62
C PRO A 76 -11.56 -2.96 17.42
N THR A 77 -11.48 -2.36 16.22
CA THR A 77 -12.13 -2.88 15.00
C THR A 77 -11.49 -4.16 14.48
N PHE A 78 -10.31 -4.51 14.98
CA PHE A 78 -9.59 -5.74 14.67
C PHE A 78 -9.76 -6.81 15.77
N HIS A 79 -10.73 -6.65 16.67
CA HIS A 79 -11.06 -7.67 17.66
C HIS A 79 -11.69 -8.89 16.98
N PHE A 80 -11.37 -10.11 17.43
CA PHE A 80 -11.77 -11.36 16.78
C PHE A 80 -13.26 -11.46 16.44
N LYS A 81 -14.14 -11.05 17.35
CA LYS A 81 -15.60 -11.03 17.09
C LYS A 81 -16.02 -10.19 15.87
N ILE A 82 -15.31 -9.08 15.60
CA ILE A 82 -15.57 -8.24 14.43
C ILE A 82 -15.00 -8.93 13.18
N LEU A 83 -13.81 -9.51 13.28
CA LEU A 83 -13.22 -10.26 12.16
C LEU A 83 -14.05 -11.49 11.78
N GLU A 84 -14.68 -12.17 12.76
CA GLU A 84 -15.61 -13.26 12.52
C GLU A 84 -16.84 -12.81 11.71
N SER A 85 -17.35 -11.60 11.96
CA SER A 85 -18.45 -11.05 11.16
C SER A 85 -18.05 -10.76 9.70
N PHE A 86 -16.75 -10.64 9.40
CA PHE A 86 -16.26 -10.45 8.03
C PHE A 86 -16.21 -11.74 7.21
N LEU A 87 -16.34 -12.91 7.84
CA LEU A 87 -16.28 -14.19 7.13
C LEU A 87 -17.36 -14.34 6.07
N GLU A 88 -18.56 -13.81 6.32
CA GLU A 88 -19.66 -13.82 5.35
C GLU A 88 -19.27 -13.04 4.08
N VAL A 89 -18.69 -11.86 4.25
CA VAL A 89 -18.21 -11.00 3.15
C VAL A 89 -17.07 -11.68 2.38
N PHE A 90 -16.09 -12.26 3.09
CA PHE A 90 -14.99 -12.96 2.46
C PHE A 90 -15.45 -14.18 1.67
N ASN A 91 -16.37 -14.99 2.21
CA ASN A 91 -16.90 -16.17 1.52
C ASN A 91 -17.67 -15.76 0.26
N LYS A 92 -18.56 -14.76 0.36
CA LYS A 92 -19.28 -14.22 -0.80
C LYS A 92 -18.33 -13.71 -1.88
N GLY A 93 -17.31 -12.93 -1.49
CA GLY A 93 -16.30 -12.45 -2.43
C GLY A 93 -15.48 -13.58 -3.07
N ALA A 94 -15.18 -14.62 -2.29
CA ALA A 94 -14.42 -15.79 -2.74
C ALA A 94 -15.23 -16.64 -3.73
N ASP A 95 -16.54 -16.81 -3.53
CA ASP A 95 -17.40 -17.52 -4.47
C ASP A 95 -17.39 -16.85 -5.85
N VAL A 96 -17.45 -15.51 -5.89
CA VAL A 96 -17.32 -14.72 -7.13
C VAL A 96 -15.95 -14.90 -7.77
N LEU A 97 -14.88 -14.88 -6.97
CA LEU A 97 -13.51 -15.10 -7.44
C LEU A 97 -13.39 -16.50 -8.08
N ILE A 98 -13.84 -17.54 -7.37
CA ILE A 98 -13.79 -18.94 -7.84
C ILE A 98 -14.54 -19.08 -9.16
N ALA A 99 -15.74 -18.50 -9.29
CA ALA A 99 -16.49 -18.53 -10.54
C ALA A 99 -15.72 -17.91 -11.73
N LYS A 100 -14.95 -16.83 -11.49
CA LYS A 100 -14.11 -16.20 -12.53
C LYS A 100 -12.89 -17.05 -12.88
N LEU A 101 -12.26 -17.67 -11.87
CA LEU A 101 -11.11 -18.55 -12.09
C LEU A 101 -11.51 -19.87 -12.77
N ASP A 102 -12.73 -20.37 -12.53
CA ASP A 102 -13.24 -21.60 -13.16
C ASP A 102 -13.28 -21.49 -14.69
N ALA A 103 -13.57 -20.31 -15.22
CA ALA A 103 -13.49 -20.04 -16.65
C ALA A 103 -12.07 -20.23 -17.25
N HIS A 104 -11.04 -20.31 -16.41
CA HIS A 104 -9.65 -20.50 -16.80
C HIS A 104 -9.13 -21.92 -16.48
N ALA A 105 -9.96 -22.76 -15.83
CA ALA A 105 -9.62 -24.12 -15.51
C ALA A 105 -9.31 -24.93 -16.78
N GLY A 106 -8.19 -25.65 -16.77
CA GLY A 106 -7.75 -26.48 -17.91
C GLY A 106 -7.21 -25.71 -19.12
N LYS A 107 -7.09 -24.37 -19.06
CA LYS A 107 -6.62 -23.53 -20.18
C LYS A 107 -5.12 -23.17 -20.12
N GLY A 108 -4.39 -23.73 -19.15
CA GLY A 108 -2.97 -23.46 -18.93
C GLY A 108 -2.73 -22.38 -17.89
N GLU A 109 -1.52 -21.81 -17.90
CA GLU A 109 -1.11 -20.76 -16.96
C GLU A 109 -1.72 -19.41 -17.33
N PHE A 110 -2.15 -18.65 -16.33
CA PHE A 110 -2.64 -17.28 -16.48
C PHE A 110 -2.32 -16.46 -15.23
N ASP A 111 -2.39 -15.13 -15.37
CA ASP A 111 -2.12 -14.20 -14.26
C ASP A 111 -3.37 -14.01 -13.39
N ILE A 112 -3.28 -14.41 -12.12
CA ILE A 112 -4.35 -14.23 -11.13
C ILE A 112 -4.30 -12.89 -10.39
N TYR A 113 -3.23 -12.09 -10.59
CA TYR A 113 -2.97 -10.89 -9.81
C TYR A 113 -4.14 -9.90 -9.83
N GLU A 114 -4.72 -9.68 -11.01
CA GLU A 114 -5.86 -8.78 -11.18
C GLU A 114 -7.11 -9.30 -10.49
N HIS A 115 -7.44 -10.59 -10.66
CA HIS A 115 -8.59 -11.22 -10.00
C HIS A 115 -8.50 -11.12 -8.46
N VAL A 116 -7.33 -11.41 -7.89
CA VAL A 116 -7.12 -11.33 -6.44
C VAL A 116 -7.16 -9.88 -5.95
N THR A 117 -6.64 -8.93 -6.74
CA THR A 117 -6.66 -7.50 -6.40
C THR A 117 -8.10 -6.98 -6.31
N LEU A 118 -8.96 -7.34 -7.27
CA LEU A 118 -10.37 -6.93 -7.27
C LEU A 118 -11.16 -7.58 -6.12
N TYR A 119 -10.92 -8.86 -5.83
CA TYR A 119 -11.48 -9.54 -4.67
C TYR A 119 -11.08 -8.87 -3.35
N ALA A 120 -9.79 -8.55 -3.19
CA ALA A 120 -9.30 -7.88 -2.00
C ALA A 120 -9.92 -6.49 -1.84
N LEU A 121 -10.13 -5.77 -2.94
CA LEU A 121 -10.80 -4.47 -2.94
C LEU A 121 -12.26 -4.57 -2.49
N ASP A 122 -13.03 -5.51 -3.04
CA ASP A 122 -14.41 -5.73 -2.61
C ASP A 122 -14.49 -6.09 -1.13
N SER A 123 -13.60 -6.99 -0.70
CA SER A 123 -13.52 -7.43 0.69
C SER A 123 -13.23 -6.26 1.65
N ILE A 124 -12.26 -5.39 1.34
CA ILE A 124 -11.92 -4.27 2.24
C ILE A 124 -12.98 -3.17 2.21
N CYS A 125 -13.58 -2.87 1.06
CA CYS A 125 -14.63 -1.87 0.95
C CYS A 125 -15.91 -2.32 1.67
N GLU A 126 -16.32 -3.57 1.54
CA GLU A 126 -17.53 -4.06 2.21
C GLU A 126 -17.32 -4.23 3.72
N THR A 127 -16.18 -4.78 4.16
CA THR A 127 -15.91 -4.97 5.60
C THR A 127 -15.57 -3.69 6.35
N SER A 128 -14.73 -2.83 5.77
CA SER A 128 -14.17 -1.67 6.49
C SER A 128 -14.92 -0.38 6.18
N MET A 129 -15.53 -0.26 5.00
CA MET A 129 -16.24 0.94 4.57
C MET A 129 -17.76 0.74 4.48
N GLY A 130 -18.25 -0.51 4.61
CA GLY A 130 -19.68 -0.81 4.55
C GLY A 130 -20.30 -0.62 3.16
N VAL A 131 -19.49 -0.56 2.10
CA VAL A 131 -19.96 -0.31 0.73
C VAL A 131 -19.61 -1.47 -0.20
N GLN A 132 -20.57 -1.85 -1.05
CA GLN A 132 -20.37 -2.86 -2.09
C GLN A 132 -19.94 -2.19 -3.39
N VAL A 133 -18.65 -2.32 -3.72
CA VAL A 133 -18.08 -1.74 -4.95
C VAL A 133 -18.27 -2.67 -6.15
N ASN A 134 -18.38 -3.98 -5.90
CA ASN A 134 -18.51 -5.03 -6.92
C ASN A 134 -17.41 -4.92 -8.00
N ALA A 135 -16.19 -4.57 -7.57
CA ALA A 135 -15.02 -4.38 -8.41
C ALA A 135 -14.66 -5.65 -9.18
N GLN A 136 -14.93 -6.83 -8.65
CA GLN A 136 -14.70 -8.07 -9.38
C GLN A 136 -15.51 -8.13 -10.68
N ASP A 137 -16.71 -7.55 -10.74
CA ASP A 137 -17.60 -7.54 -11.92
C ASP A 137 -17.37 -6.35 -12.85
N ASP A 138 -16.55 -5.38 -12.42
CA ASP A 138 -16.14 -4.23 -13.22
C ASP A 138 -14.63 -4.23 -13.45
N PRO A 139 -14.16 -4.82 -14.58
CA PRO A 139 -12.74 -4.79 -14.94
C PRO A 139 -12.15 -3.39 -15.09
N ASN A 140 -12.99 -2.37 -15.30
CA ASN A 140 -12.57 -0.98 -15.44
C ASN A 140 -12.80 -0.14 -14.18
N ASN A 141 -12.92 -0.79 -13.02
CA ASN A 141 -13.16 -0.12 -11.75
C ASN A 141 -12.16 1.02 -11.53
N GLU A 142 -12.67 2.25 -11.57
CA GLU A 142 -11.83 3.45 -11.57
C GLU A 142 -11.00 3.58 -10.29
N TYR A 143 -11.55 3.11 -9.15
CA TYR A 143 -10.86 3.14 -7.87
C TYR A 143 -9.70 2.13 -7.83
N ALA A 144 -9.93 0.88 -8.26
CA ALA A 144 -8.88 -0.15 -8.34
C ALA A 144 -7.70 0.30 -9.22
N ILE A 145 -8.02 0.83 -10.40
CA ILE A 145 -7.03 1.37 -11.34
C ILE A 145 -6.26 2.52 -10.71
N ALA A 146 -6.97 3.46 -10.05
CA ALA A 146 -6.34 4.60 -9.40
C ALA A 146 -5.37 4.19 -8.27
N VAL A 147 -5.73 3.18 -7.47
CA VAL A 147 -4.85 2.64 -6.41
C VAL A 147 -3.59 2.00 -7.02
N LYS A 148 -3.72 1.22 -8.10
CA LYS A 148 -2.60 0.61 -8.82
C LYS A 148 -1.67 1.67 -9.44
N GLN A 149 -2.23 2.69 -10.06
CA GLN A 149 -1.48 3.82 -10.61
C GLN A 149 -0.73 4.59 -9.52
N MET A 150 -1.41 4.89 -8.40
CA MET A 150 -0.79 5.60 -7.28
C MET A 150 0.38 4.79 -6.68
N SER A 151 0.22 3.47 -6.52
CA SER A 151 1.29 2.57 -6.09
C SER A 151 2.49 2.61 -7.03
N THR A 152 2.24 2.64 -8.34
CA THR A 152 3.29 2.78 -9.36
C THR A 152 4.03 4.12 -9.25
N PHE A 153 3.30 5.23 -9.05
CA PHE A 153 3.92 6.56 -8.88
C PHE A 153 4.78 6.64 -7.62
N ILE A 154 4.34 6.05 -6.51
CA ILE A 154 5.12 5.99 -5.26
C ILE A 154 6.42 5.22 -5.51
N LEU A 155 6.35 4.01 -6.08
CA LEU A 155 7.54 3.20 -6.37
C LEU A 155 8.50 3.92 -7.32
N ARG A 156 7.99 4.55 -8.39
CA ARG A 156 8.81 5.36 -9.31
C ARG A 156 9.53 6.50 -8.61
N ARG A 157 8.90 7.14 -7.61
CA ARG A 157 9.56 8.19 -6.80
C ARG A 157 10.59 7.60 -5.85
N VAL A 158 10.31 6.47 -5.21
CA VAL A 158 11.24 5.78 -4.30
C VAL A 158 12.54 5.41 -5.00
N PHE A 159 12.48 4.95 -6.26
CA PHE A 159 13.66 4.56 -7.03
C PHE A 159 14.25 5.67 -7.90
N SER A 160 13.70 6.89 -7.84
CA SER A 160 14.22 8.01 -8.61
C SER A 160 15.41 8.67 -7.92
N VAL A 161 16.42 9.06 -8.70
CA VAL A 161 17.56 9.86 -8.23
C VAL A 161 17.10 11.21 -7.66
N LEU A 162 16.05 11.80 -8.22
CA LEU A 162 15.51 13.09 -7.75
C LEU A 162 14.67 12.97 -6.46
N ARG A 163 14.64 11.81 -5.79
CA ARG A 163 13.88 11.63 -4.55
C ARG A 163 14.32 12.55 -3.41
N SER A 164 15.61 12.85 -3.33
CA SER A 164 16.22 13.69 -2.29
C SER A 164 15.84 15.18 -2.47
N PHE A 165 15.18 15.54 -3.58
CA PHE A 165 14.69 16.89 -3.85
C PHE A 165 13.17 16.90 -4.08
N PRO A 166 12.35 16.80 -3.01
CA PRO A 166 10.89 16.79 -3.13
C PRO A 166 10.32 18.02 -3.86
N ALA A 167 10.99 19.18 -3.73
CA ALA A 167 10.61 20.41 -4.41
C ALA A 167 10.66 20.30 -5.94
N LEU A 168 11.50 19.40 -6.48
CA LEU A 168 11.61 19.14 -7.92
C LEU A 168 10.57 18.15 -8.44
N PHE A 169 9.58 17.76 -7.62
CA PHE A 169 8.55 16.82 -8.03
C PHE A 169 7.78 17.27 -9.29
N PHE A 170 7.65 18.58 -9.53
CA PHE A 170 7.00 19.10 -10.73
C PHE A 170 7.73 18.74 -12.05
N LEU A 171 9.01 18.33 -12.01
CA LEU A 171 9.77 17.87 -13.17
C LEU A 171 9.41 16.45 -13.61
N TYR A 172 8.75 15.66 -12.75
CA TYR A 172 8.38 14.30 -13.12
C TYR A 172 7.28 14.33 -14.19
N PRO A 173 7.42 13.56 -15.29
CA PRO A 173 6.42 13.52 -16.35
C PRO A 173 5.01 13.17 -15.85
N PHE A 174 4.92 12.31 -14.83
CA PHE A 174 3.67 11.85 -14.25
C PHE A 174 3.14 12.74 -13.11
N ALA A 175 3.77 13.88 -12.79
CA ALA A 175 3.34 14.71 -11.66
C ALA A 175 1.90 15.24 -11.81
N ARG A 176 1.51 15.59 -13.05
CA ARG A 176 0.14 16.03 -13.38
C ARG A 176 -0.85 14.89 -13.29
N GLU A 177 -0.48 13.72 -13.79
CA GLU A 177 -1.28 12.49 -13.76
C GLU A 177 -1.54 12.05 -12.31
N GLN A 178 -0.52 12.05 -11.45
CA GLN A 178 -0.66 11.75 -10.03
C GLN A 178 -1.72 12.64 -9.36
N LYS A 179 -1.75 13.94 -9.68
CA LYS A 179 -2.76 14.85 -9.12
C LYS A 179 -4.18 14.49 -9.55
N GLN A 180 -4.38 14.02 -10.79
CA GLN A 180 -5.68 13.58 -11.27
C GLN A 180 -6.10 12.27 -10.61
N VAL A 181 -5.20 11.31 -10.47
CA VAL A 181 -5.43 10.03 -9.78
C VAL A 181 -5.79 10.25 -8.31
N ILE A 182 -5.08 11.14 -7.61
CA ILE A 182 -5.41 11.50 -6.22
C ILE A 182 -6.83 12.07 -6.11
N ARG A 183 -7.25 12.92 -7.06
CA ARG A 183 -8.63 13.45 -7.06
C ARG A 183 -9.67 12.34 -7.19
N LYS A 184 -9.45 11.36 -8.06
CA LYS A 184 -10.35 10.20 -8.21
C LYS A 184 -10.44 9.41 -6.90
N LEU A 185 -9.30 9.13 -6.27
CA LEU A 185 -9.23 8.43 -4.99
C LEU A 185 -9.98 9.19 -3.89
N HIS A 186 -9.77 10.49 -3.78
CA HIS A 186 -10.47 11.33 -2.79
C HIS A 186 -11.96 11.45 -3.08
N ASN A 187 -12.37 11.58 -4.34
CA ASN A 187 -13.79 11.62 -4.71
C ASN A 187 -14.52 10.36 -4.27
N PHE A 188 -13.93 9.18 -4.53
CA PHE A 188 -14.49 7.91 -4.06
C PHE A 188 -14.54 7.84 -2.53
N THR A 189 -13.46 8.18 -1.84
CA THR A 189 -13.46 8.17 -0.37
C THR A 189 -14.49 9.14 0.21
N ASN A 190 -14.65 10.33 -0.37
CA ASN A 190 -15.65 11.30 0.09
C ASN A 190 -17.07 10.81 -0.20
N SER A 191 -17.34 10.21 -1.36
CA SER A 191 -18.68 9.68 -1.64
C SER A 191 -19.09 8.59 -0.65
N VAL A 192 -18.13 7.77 -0.20
CA VAL A 192 -18.36 6.76 0.85
C VAL A 192 -18.61 7.40 2.21
N ILE A 193 -17.89 8.47 2.56
CA ILE A 193 -18.09 9.18 3.84
C ILE A 193 -19.42 9.93 3.89
N ASP A 194 -19.86 10.46 2.75
CA ASP A 194 -21.08 11.25 2.63
C ASP A 194 -22.34 10.38 2.41
N SER A 195 -22.19 9.05 2.26
CA SER A 195 -23.29 8.08 2.11
C SER A 195 -23.89 7.66 3.46
#